data_AF-A0AAD0QHZ2-F1
#
_entry.id   AF-A0AAD0QHZ2-F1
#
_cell.length_a   1.000
_cell.length_b   1.000
_cell.length_c   1.000
_cell.angle_alpha   90.00
_cell.angle_beta   90.00
_cell.angle_gamma   90.00
#
_symmetry.space_group_name_H-M   'P 1'
#
loop_
_entity.id
_entity.type
_entity.pdbx_description
1 polymer ?
#
loop_
_entity_poly.entity_id
_entity_poly.type
_entity_poly.pdbx_seq_one_letter_code
_entity_poly.pdbx_strand_id
1 'polypeptide(L)'
;MFKEEDLFELNSKINRKCKPFSRVFTLLTIPSVLFVLVILCYLNILPLKVEIHTVILIGFIYIIYLFFIRHNAYFVACKFRTLSGDLQLSLLEYINKNLLTIADTSKANGSVDDFLQDYTSNLRNSNFSTIASGIFPTLGILGTFISIALSMPDFTSSNIVALDSEITKLLGGVATAFYVSIYGIFLSIWWIFFEKFGLSRFHHDSYLIKESTKNFFWTKIDIESLHIKSNLDNFTNMNKIFEELTSSKAIQGINKSIEQRAKSIDELLQKEYMLSLRIDENIVNFEKLVKVVENLSLQSNSQAMIFKDISENLNKNIFELNSHMNNLSSENLKAIYSNIVKSIETMKSDMEKIEWKFEEGLKESLRQIDEQTTNIVKDLTIFKELSK
;
A
#
# COMPACT_ATOMS: atom_id res chain seq x y z
N MET A 1 22.77 32.80 2.92
CA MET A 1 22.32 33.87 3.83
C MET A 1 22.65 35.19 3.17
N PHE A 2 21.67 36.08 3.06
CA PHE A 2 21.84 37.37 2.37
C PHE A 2 22.61 38.36 3.25
N LYS A 3 23.36 39.28 2.64
CA LYS A 3 24.16 40.32 3.29
C LYS A 3 23.59 41.71 3.03
N GLU A 4 24.00 42.71 3.82
CA GLU A 4 23.57 44.10 3.62
C GLU A 4 23.90 44.66 2.23
N GLU A 5 24.99 44.19 1.63
CA GLU A 5 25.42 44.56 0.27
C GLU A 5 24.38 44.18 -0.79
N ASP A 6 23.59 43.13 -0.54
CA ASP A 6 22.53 42.68 -1.46
C ASP A 6 21.34 43.67 -1.50
N LEU A 7 21.21 44.55 -0.49
CA LEU A 7 20.17 45.59 -0.39
C LEU A 7 20.65 46.97 -0.86
N PHE A 8 21.79 47.05 -1.56
CA PHE A 8 22.37 48.32 -2.02
C PHE A 8 21.42 49.10 -2.95
N GLU A 9 20.63 48.42 -3.77
CA GLU A 9 19.68 49.04 -4.69
C GLU A 9 18.58 49.84 -3.95
N LEU A 10 18.18 49.36 -2.76
CA LEU A 10 17.22 50.04 -1.89
C LEU A 10 17.78 51.37 -1.34
N ASN A 11 19.09 51.39 -1.03
CA ASN A 11 19.78 52.56 -0.48
C ASN A 11 19.82 53.72 -1.49
N SER A 12 19.96 53.42 -2.78
CA SER A 12 20.02 54.42 -3.84
C SER A 12 18.66 55.08 -4.14
N LYS A 13 17.55 54.34 -3.97
CA LYS A 13 16.21 54.80 -4.35
C LYS A 13 15.48 55.55 -3.23
N ILE A 14 15.76 55.25 -1.95
CA ILE A 14 15.12 55.95 -0.83
C ILE A 14 15.87 57.24 -0.50
N ASN A 15 15.22 58.39 -0.75
CA ASN A 15 15.79 59.67 -0.37
C ASN A 15 15.75 59.87 1.16
N ARG A 16 16.91 59.80 1.82
CA ARG A 16 17.05 59.94 3.28
C ARG A 16 16.92 61.38 3.80
N LYS A 17 16.93 62.38 2.91
CA LYS A 17 16.87 63.80 3.30
C LYS A 17 15.43 64.23 3.61
N CYS A 18 14.98 63.91 4.81
CA CYS A 18 13.76 64.48 5.38
C CYS A 18 14.05 64.94 6.82
N LYS A 19 13.62 66.16 7.18
CA LYS A 19 13.76 66.70 8.54
C LYS A 19 12.41 66.59 9.26
N PRO A 20 12.23 65.63 10.19
CA PRO A 20 10.93 65.42 10.85
C PRO A 20 10.44 66.65 11.60
N PHE A 21 11.35 67.38 12.25
CA PHE A 21 11.05 68.62 12.97
C PHE A 21 10.45 69.70 12.05
N SER A 22 10.95 69.83 10.82
CA SER A 22 10.41 70.78 9.83
C SER A 22 8.97 70.43 9.43
N ARG A 23 8.62 69.15 9.38
CA ARG A 23 7.27 68.68 9.03
C ARG A 23 6.27 68.92 10.15
N VAL A 24 6.69 68.71 11.41
CA VAL A 24 5.89 69.09 12.59
C VAL A 24 5.67 70.60 12.61
N PHE A 25 6.72 71.38 12.33
CA PHE A 25 6.61 72.84 12.26
C PHE A 25 5.59 73.27 11.19
N THR A 26 5.64 72.71 9.98
CA THR A 26 4.65 73.00 8.92
C THR A 26 3.22 72.67 9.36
N LEU A 27 3.01 71.51 9.99
CA LEU A 27 1.69 71.11 10.50
C LEU A 27 1.17 72.09 11.57
N LEU A 28 2.05 72.58 12.44
CA LEU A 28 1.70 73.42 13.57
C LEU A 28 1.56 74.91 13.20
N THR A 29 2.25 75.38 12.16
CA THR A 29 2.36 76.83 11.83
C THR A 29 1.00 77.47 11.60
N ILE A 30 0.19 76.97 10.65
CA ILE A 30 -1.07 77.64 10.28
C ILE A 30 -2.11 77.59 11.42
N PRO A 31 -2.38 76.43 12.06
CA PRO A 31 -3.25 76.38 13.24
C PRO A 31 -2.82 77.34 14.36
N SER A 32 -1.52 77.44 14.63
CA SER A 32 -1.01 78.31 15.70
C SER A 32 -1.14 79.79 15.34
N VAL A 33 -0.90 80.16 14.09
CA VAL A 33 -1.12 81.54 13.60
C VAL A 33 -2.59 81.92 13.75
N LEU A 34 -3.52 81.03 13.38
CA LEU A 34 -4.95 81.27 13.58
C LEU A 34 -5.32 81.40 15.05
N PHE A 35 -4.74 80.58 15.94
CA PHE A 35 -4.97 80.70 17.37
C PHE A 35 -4.43 82.02 17.95
N VAL A 36 -3.23 82.45 17.53
CA VAL A 36 -2.67 83.76 17.92
C VAL A 36 -3.55 84.91 17.41
N LEU A 37 -4.09 84.82 16.19
CA LEU A 37 -5.05 85.82 15.68
C LEU A 37 -6.30 85.91 16.56
N VAL A 38 -6.84 84.79 17.03
CA VAL A 38 -7.98 84.78 17.98
C VAL A 38 -7.62 85.48 19.30
N ILE A 39 -6.41 85.26 19.82
CA ILE A 39 -5.93 85.95 21.04
C ILE A 39 -5.79 87.47 20.79
N LEU A 40 -5.27 87.88 19.62
CA LEU A 40 -5.15 89.29 19.26
C LEU A 40 -6.53 89.98 19.11
N CYS A 41 -7.53 89.26 18.61
CA CYS A 41 -8.91 89.72 18.59
C CYS A 41 -9.48 89.92 20.00
N TYR A 42 -9.19 89.01 20.94
CA TYR A 42 -9.56 89.17 22.35
C TYR A 42 -8.91 90.40 23.02
N LEU A 43 -7.66 90.72 22.66
CA LEU A 43 -6.94 91.91 23.15
C LEU A 43 -7.38 93.22 22.49
N ASN A 44 -8.43 93.21 21.67
CA ASN A 44 -8.94 94.37 20.90
C ASN A 44 -7.91 95.02 19.96
N ILE A 45 -6.86 94.28 19.56
CA ILE A 45 -5.89 94.77 18.57
C ILE A 45 -6.48 94.69 17.15
N LEU A 46 -7.40 93.74 16.93
CA LEU A 46 -8.15 93.55 15.70
C LEU A 46 -9.63 93.90 15.91
N PRO A 47 -10.36 94.31 14.86
CA PRO A 47 -11.74 94.82 14.98
C PRO A 47 -12.80 93.76 15.32
N LEU A 48 -12.41 92.50 15.50
CA LEU A 48 -13.31 91.39 15.82
C LEU A 48 -13.39 91.21 17.34
N LYS A 49 -14.58 91.41 17.92
CA LYS A 49 -14.82 91.13 19.35
C LYS A 49 -14.88 89.62 19.57
N VAL A 50 -14.08 89.12 20.51
CA VAL A 50 -14.06 87.71 20.91
C VAL A 50 -14.21 87.63 22.43
N GLU A 51 -15.10 86.75 22.90
CA GLU A 51 -15.29 86.53 24.33
C GLU A 51 -14.25 85.58 24.91
N ILE A 52 -13.93 85.73 26.21
CA ILE A 52 -12.88 84.94 26.86
C ILE A 52 -13.16 83.44 26.84
N HIS A 53 -14.43 83.05 27.00
CA HIS A 53 -14.83 81.64 27.01
C HIS A 53 -14.59 81.00 25.63
N THR A 54 -14.74 81.76 24.53
CA THR A 54 -14.42 81.32 23.17
C THR A 54 -12.92 81.05 23.01
N VAL A 55 -12.06 81.93 23.52
CA VAL A 55 -10.59 81.75 23.47
C VAL A 55 -10.17 80.49 24.22
N ILE A 56 -10.75 80.25 25.40
CA ILE A 56 -10.47 79.05 26.22
C ILE A 56 -10.89 77.78 25.48
N LEU A 57 -12.08 77.77 24.86
CA LEU A 57 -12.57 76.61 24.11
C LEU A 57 -11.70 76.31 22.87
N ILE A 58 -11.32 77.35 22.11
CA ILE A 58 -10.41 77.20 20.96
C ILE A 58 -9.03 76.71 21.44
N GLY A 59 -8.53 77.23 22.56
CA GLY A 59 -7.28 76.78 23.18
C GLY A 59 -7.33 75.31 23.59
N PHE A 60 -8.44 74.85 24.16
CA PHE A 60 -8.65 73.44 24.51
C PHE A 60 -8.61 72.53 23.27
N ILE A 61 -9.31 72.91 22.19
CA ILE A 61 -9.27 72.18 20.92
C ILE A 61 -7.84 72.13 20.36
N TYR A 62 -7.10 73.25 20.44
CA TYR A 62 -5.72 73.32 19.99
C TYR A 62 -4.77 72.41 20.81
N ILE A 63 -4.94 72.34 22.14
CA ILE A 63 -4.15 71.42 22.99
C ILE A 63 -4.40 69.97 22.57
N ILE A 64 -5.66 69.60 22.32
CA ILE A 64 -5.99 68.26 21.81
C ILE A 64 -5.29 68.04 20.47
N TYR A 65 -5.35 68.99 19.54
CA TYR A 65 -4.67 68.91 18.24
C TYR A 65 -3.15 68.63 18.37
N LEU A 66 -2.47 69.27 19.33
CA LEU A 66 -1.04 69.02 19.58
C LEU A 66 -0.73 67.57 19.96
N PHE A 67 -1.63 66.90 20.68
CA PHE A 67 -1.48 65.49 21.01
C PHE A 67 -1.57 64.60 19.76
N PHE A 68 -2.51 64.91 18.85
CA PHE A 68 -2.70 64.15 17.62
C PHE A 68 -1.56 64.30 16.62
N ILE A 69 -0.86 65.44 16.57
CA ILE A 69 0.16 65.75 15.56
C ILE A 69 1.25 64.68 15.42
N ARG A 70 1.59 63.97 16.51
CA ARG A 70 2.60 62.90 16.54
C ARG A 70 2.20 61.68 15.71
N HIS A 71 0.90 61.48 15.51
CA HIS A 71 0.33 60.34 14.79
C HIS A 71 0.00 60.65 13.33
N ASN A 72 0.19 61.89 12.88
CA ASN A 72 -0.10 62.30 11.51
C ASN A 72 0.86 61.62 10.51
N ALA A 73 0.31 61.09 9.42
CA ALA A 73 1.06 60.37 8.39
C ALA A 73 2.17 61.23 7.75
N TYR A 74 2.00 62.54 7.67
CA TYR A 74 3.01 63.42 7.09
C TYR A 74 4.31 63.45 7.90
N PHE A 75 4.18 63.45 9.23
CA PHE A 75 5.32 63.35 10.13
C PHE A 75 5.91 61.94 10.11
N VAL A 76 5.05 60.92 10.22
CA VAL A 76 5.47 59.51 10.27
C VAL A 76 6.20 59.09 9.00
N ALA A 77 5.71 59.46 7.80
CA ALA A 77 6.37 59.14 6.54
C ALA A 77 7.80 59.73 6.47
N CYS A 78 7.98 60.94 7.01
CA CYS A 78 9.31 61.55 7.11
C CYS A 78 10.20 60.79 8.11
N LYS A 79 9.66 60.41 9.28
CA LYS A 79 10.37 59.61 10.30
C LYS A 79 10.76 58.23 9.77
N PHE A 80 9.87 57.59 9.01
CA PHE A 80 10.11 56.31 8.34
C PHE A 80 11.35 56.39 7.41
N ARG A 81 11.44 57.45 6.60
CA ARG A 81 12.62 57.68 5.73
C ARG A 81 13.92 57.93 6.49
N THR A 82 13.85 58.56 7.66
CA THR A 82 15.05 58.74 8.51
C THR A 82 15.53 57.44 9.14
N LEU A 83 14.63 56.48 9.37
CA LEU A 83 14.91 55.15 9.91
C LEU A 83 15.26 54.13 8.81
N SER A 84 15.60 54.58 7.60
CA SER A 84 15.87 53.70 6.46
C SER A 84 17.03 52.72 6.70
N GLY A 85 18.01 53.06 7.55
CA GLY A 85 19.11 52.13 7.90
C GLY A 85 18.65 51.00 8.83
N ASP A 86 17.85 51.33 9.85
CA ASP A 86 17.27 50.36 10.77
C ASP A 86 16.26 49.43 10.08
N LEU A 87 15.46 50.01 9.17
CA LEU A 87 14.56 49.25 8.29
C LEU A 87 15.33 48.19 7.48
N GLN A 88 16.51 48.54 6.94
CA GLN A 88 17.33 47.63 6.14
C GLN A 88 17.82 46.44 6.96
N LEU A 89 18.36 46.71 8.14
CA LEU A 89 18.81 45.68 9.08
C LEU A 89 17.67 44.75 9.48
N SER A 90 16.54 45.33 9.87
CA SER A 90 15.34 44.58 10.27
C SER A 90 14.77 43.75 9.11
N LEU A 91 14.76 44.30 7.89
CA LEU A 91 14.31 43.59 6.70
C LEU A 91 15.24 42.42 6.35
N LEU A 92 16.56 42.63 6.46
CA LEU A 92 17.55 41.58 6.21
C LEU A 92 17.41 40.44 7.23
N GLU A 93 17.21 40.77 8.50
CA GLU A 93 16.93 39.79 9.56
C GLU A 93 15.64 39.02 9.29
N TYR A 94 14.57 39.72 8.88
CA TYR A 94 13.30 39.11 8.50
C TYR A 94 13.45 38.15 7.31
N ILE A 95 14.17 38.55 6.25
CA ILE A 95 14.44 37.70 5.09
C ILE A 95 15.21 36.45 5.52
N ASN A 96 16.31 36.62 6.26
CA ASN A 96 17.18 35.52 6.67
C ASN A 96 16.49 34.54 7.63
N LYS A 97 15.62 35.02 8.51
CA LYS A 97 14.83 34.18 9.43
C LYS A 97 13.81 33.30 8.70
N ASN A 98 13.29 33.77 7.57
CA ASN A 98 12.24 33.10 6.81
C ASN A 98 12.75 32.41 5.53
N LEU A 99 14.05 32.12 5.42
CA LEU A 99 14.62 31.47 4.24
C LEU A 99 14.01 30.09 3.99
N LEU A 100 13.52 29.88 2.78
CA LEU A 100 13.05 28.60 2.27
C LEU A 100 13.78 28.28 0.97
N THR A 101 14.46 27.14 0.93
CA THR A 101 15.17 26.65 -0.25
C THR A 101 14.29 25.65 -0.98
N ILE A 102 13.98 25.93 -2.25
CA ILE A 102 13.24 25.03 -3.14
C ILE A 102 14.10 24.79 -4.38
N ALA A 103 14.35 23.51 -4.68
CA ALA A 103 15.37 23.08 -5.64
C ALA A 103 16.74 23.69 -5.31
N ASP A 104 17.24 24.60 -6.14
CA ASP A 104 18.56 25.25 -5.96
C ASP A 104 18.47 26.74 -5.60
N THR A 105 17.25 27.26 -5.40
CA THR A 105 17.03 28.68 -5.12
C THR A 105 16.48 28.88 -3.72
N SER A 106 17.08 29.82 -2.98
CA SER A 106 16.69 30.17 -1.62
C SER A 106 16.12 31.57 -1.60
N LYS A 107 14.86 31.70 -1.20
CA LYS A 107 14.16 32.99 -1.02
C LYS A 107 13.38 32.96 0.29
N ALA A 108 13.04 34.13 0.81
CA ALA A 108 12.22 34.24 2.01
C ALA A 108 10.77 33.83 1.76
N ASN A 109 10.23 33.00 2.64
CA ASN A 109 8.83 32.63 2.73
C ASN A 109 8.08 33.68 3.56
N GLY A 110 7.51 34.67 2.89
CA GLY A 110 6.78 35.77 3.52
C GLY A 110 6.51 36.90 2.52
N SER A 111 5.78 37.92 2.97
CA SER A 111 5.52 39.12 2.18
C SER A 111 6.27 40.31 2.74
N VAL A 112 6.79 41.16 1.85
CA VAL A 112 7.30 42.49 2.22
C VAL A 112 6.19 43.32 2.86
N ASP A 113 4.94 43.15 2.41
CA ASP A 113 3.80 43.91 2.97
C ASP A 113 3.58 43.56 4.45
N ASP A 114 3.72 42.28 4.83
CA ASP A 114 3.55 41.83 6.22
C ASP A 114 4.66 42.40 7.11
N PHE A 115 5.90 42.36 6.63
CA PHE A 115 7.04 42.99 7.31
C PHE A 115 6.82 44.50 7.50
N LEU A 116 6.44 45.21 6.43
CA LEU A 116 6.22 46.66 6.49
C LEU A 116 5.06 47.01 7.43
N GLN A 117 4.00 46.20 7.46
CA GLN A 117 2.88 46.38 8.38
C GLN A 117 3.33 46.26 9.84
N ASP A 118 4.10 45.22 10.17
CA ASP A 118 4.61 45.01 11.53
C ASP A 118 5.57 46.13 11.95
N TYR A 119 6.54 46.46 11.09
CA TYR A 119 7.53 47.52 11.35
C TYR A 119 6.87 48.90 11.52
N THR A 120 5.86 49.22 10.71
CA THR A 120 5.22 50.55 10.75
C THR A 120 4.16 50.68 11.83
N SER A 121 3.64 49.57 12.36
CA SER A 121 2.70 49.58 13.49
C SER A 121 3.27 50.29 14.73
N ASN A 122 4.57 50.11 14.98
CA ASN A 122 5.30 50.77 16.06
C ASN A 122 5.54 52.28 15.82
N LEU A 123 5.45 52.73 14.57
CA LEU A 123 5.70 54.12 14.19
C LEU A 123 4.42 54.97 14.20
N ARG A 124 3.24 54.37 13.95
CA ARG A 124 1.96 55.07 13.88
C ARG A 124 0.79 54.19 14.31
N ASN A 125 -0.01 54.73 15.22
CA ASN A 125 -1.36 54.22 15.47
C ASN A 125 -2.35 54.78 14.43
N SER A 126 -2.72 53.95 13.44
CA SER A 126 -3.65 54.31 12.37
C SER A 126 -5.07 54.61 12.88
N ASN A 127 -5.52 53.89 13.91
CA ASN A 127 -6.84 54.11 14.52
C ASN A 127 -6.92 55.51 15.13
N PHE A 128 -5.88 55.91 15.86
CA PHE A 128 -5.82 57.24 16.47
C PHE A 128 -5.80 58.36 15.43
N SER A 129 -5.00 58.21 14.36
CA SER A 129 -4.93 59.18 13.26
C SER A 129 -6.27 59.38 12.54
N THR A 130 -7.02 58.29 12.35
CA THR A 130 -8.30 58.29 11.63
C THR A 130 -9.41 58.99 12.41
N ILE A 131 -9.39 58.89 13.74
CA ILE A 131 -10.39 59.54 14.62
C ILE A 131 -10.25 61.07 14.59
N ALA A 132 -9.03 61.59 14.40
CA ALA A 132 -8.75 63.02 14.49
C ALA A 132 -9.57 63.86 13.50
N SER A 133 -9.79 63.37 12.26
CA SER A 133 -10.61 64.08 11.27
C SER A 133 -12.08 64.25 11.70
N GLY A 134 -12.59 63.34 12.53
CA GLY A 134 -13.97 63.42 13.05
C GLY A 134 -14.08 64.15 14.39
N ILE A 135 -13.04 64.16 15.21
CA ILE A 135 -13.10 64.74 16.55
C ILE A 135 -13.03 66.26 16.53
N PHE A 136 -12.23 66.88 15.66
CA PHE A 136 -12.07 68.34 15.64
C PHE A 136 -13.36 69.11 15.28
N PRO A 137 -14.15 68.71 14.26
CA PRO A 137 -15.43 69.36 13.97
C PRO A 137 -16.44 69.12 15.09
N THR A 138 -16.48 67.92 15.66
CA THR A 138 -17.38 67.58 16.77
C THR A 138 -17.06 68.40 18.03
N LEU A 139 -15.78 68.58 18.36
CA LEU A 139 -15.34 69.47 19.43
C LEU A 139 -15.66 70.94 19.12
N GLY A 140 -15.59 71.34 17.85
CA GLY A 140 -16.01 72.65 17.39
C GLY A 140 -17.50 72.91 17.63
N ILE A 141 -18.36 71.96 17.23
CA ILE A 141 -19.82 72.01 17.44
C ILE A 141 -20.15 72.01 18.94
N LEU A 142 -19.54 71.11 19.72
CA LEU A 142 -19.70 71.06 21.17
C LEU A 142 -19.28 72.39 21.82
N GLY A 143 -18.15 72.95 21.39
CA GLY A 143 -17.65 74.24 21.87
C GLY A 143 -18.61 75.39 21.54
N THR A 144 -19.23 75.39 20.36
CA THR A 144 -20.28 76.37 20.02
C THR A 144 -21.47 76.27 20.97
N PHE A 145 -21.96 75.07 21.30
CA PHE A 145 -23.07 74.93 22.26
C PHE A 145 -22.69 75.41 23.66
N ILE A 146 -21.49 75.09 24.14
CA ILE A 146 -20.99 75.55 25.44
C ILE A 146 -20.86 77.08 25.45
N SER A 147 -20.32 77.67 24.38
CA SER A 147 -20.13 79.11 24.22
C SER A 147 -21.48 79.86 24.24
N ILE A 148 -22.49 79.35 23.53
CA ILE A 148 -23.85 79.93 23.55
C ILE A 148 -24.47 79.81 24.95
N ALA A 149 -24.35 78.64 25.60
CA ALA A 149 -24.90 78.43 26.93
C ALA A 149 -24.30 79.38 27.99
N LEU A 150 -23.00 79.66 27.91
CA LEU A 150 -22.32 80.62 28.80
C LEU A 150 -22.66 82.09 28.49
N SER A 151 -23.08 82.37 27.25
CA SER A 151 -23.44 83.71 26.80
C SER A 151 -24.91 84.07 27.03
N MET A 152 -25.74 83.10 27.40
CA MET A 152 -27.18 83.29 27.57
C MET A 152 -27.46 84.13 28.83
N PRO A 153 -28.04 85.34 28.70
CA PRO A 153 -28.43 86.14 29.86
C PRO A 153 -29.75 85.62 30.45
N ASP A 154 -30.00 85.90 31.74
CA ASP A 154 -31.20 85.43 32.46
C ASP A 154 -32.50 86.18 32.10
N PHE A 155 -32.45 87.17 31.18
CA PHE A 155 -33.60 87.97 30.70
C PHE A 155 -34.56 88.45 31.82
N THR A 156 -34.03 88.92 32.94
CA THR A 156 -34.82 89.36 34.10
C THR A 156 -35.10 90.86 34.12
N SER A 157 -34.62 91.61 33.12
CA SER A 157 -34.66 93.07 33.12
C SER A 157 -36.02 93.64 32.71
N SER A 158 -36.56 94.56 33.51
CA SER A 158 -37.83 95.27 33.26
C SER A 158 -37.67 96.59 32.49
N ASN A 159 -36.43 97.03 32.24
CA ASN A 159 -36.09 98.25 31.53
C ASN A 159 -35.69 97.95 30.08
N ILE A 160 -36.27 98.66 29.10
CA ILE A 160 -35.98 98.49 27.66
C ILE A 160 -34.48 98.63 27.34
N VAL A 161 -33.77 99.55 28.00
CA VAL A 161 -32.32 99.76 27.81
C VAL A 161 -31.48 98.59 28.34
N ALA A 162 -31.91 97.96 29.44
CA ALA A 162 -31.24 96.79 29.98
C ALA A 162 -31.49 95.56 29.11
N LEU A 163 -32.70 95.43 28.56
CA LEU A 163 -33.05 94.37 27.61
C LEU A 163 -32.26 94.47 26.30
N ASP A 164 -32.06 95.68 25.76
CA ASP A 164 -31.26 95.91 24.55
C ASP A 164 -29.78 95.53 24.75
N SER A 165 -29.24 95.82 25.93
CA SER A 165 -27.88 95.40 26.33
C SER A 165 -27.76 93.88 26.48
N GLU A 166 -28.76 93.21 27.07
CA GLU A 166 -28.82 91.76 27.19
C GLU A 166 -28.90 91.07 25.82
N ILE A 167 -29.72 91.59 24.90
CA ILE A 167 -29.82 91.09 23.52
C ILE A 167 -28.52 91.30 22.76
N THR A 168 -27.89 92.47 22.89
CA THR A 168 -26.60 92.77 22.25
C THR A 168 -25.50 91.83 22.74
N LYS A 169 -25.49 91.53 24.05
CA LYS A 169 -24.55 90.57 24.65
C LYS A 169 -24.80 89.15 24.14
N LEU A 170 -26.05 88.71 24.06
CA LEU A 170 -26.39 87.40 23.49
C LEU A 170 -25.96 87.28 22.02
N LEU A 171 -26.25 88.30 21.20
CA LEU A 171 -25.84 88.33 19.79
C LEU A 171 -24.31 88.29 19.63
N GLY A 172 -23.57 88.99 20.50
CA GLY A 172 -22.10 88.93 20.56
C GLY A 172 -21.58 87.54 20.95
N GLY A 173 -22.17 86.92 21.97
CA GLY A 173 -21.82 85.56 22.40
C GLY A 173 -22.12 84.49 21.35
N VAL A 174 -23.26 84.62 20.65
CA VAL A 174 -23.60 83.74 19.52
C VAL A 174 -22.61 83.91 18.36
N ALA A 175 -22.26 85.15 18.00
CA ALA A 175 -21.29 85.42 16.94
C ALA A 175 -19.91 84.82 17.25
N THR A 176 -19.46 84.93 18.50
CA THR A 176 -18.16 84.39 18.92
C THR A 176 -18.15 82.87 19.03
N ALA A 177 -19.28 82.26 19.40
CA ALA A 177 -19.45 80.81 19.42
C ALA A 177 -19.22 80.14 18.06
N PHE A 178 -19.55 80.81 16.95
CA PHE A 178 -19.27 80.30 15.60
C PHE A 178 -17.77 80.18 15.29
N TYR A 179 -16.92 81.03 15.89
CA TYR A 179 -15.47 80.95 15.69
C TYR A 179 -14.89 79.64 16.21
N VAL A 180 -15.46 79.05 17.27
CA VAL A 180 -15.04 77.75 17.80
C VAL A 180 -15.29 76.63 16.78
N SER A 181 -16.46 76.62 16.15
CA SER A 181 -16.81 75.65 15.11
C SER A 181 -15.98 75.82 13.84
N ILE A 182 -15.80 77.06 13.37
CA ILE A 182 -14.96 77.36 12.21
C ILE A 182 -13.53 76.84 12.45
N TYR A 183 -12.98 77.05 13.64
CA TYR A 183 -11.65 76.55 14.00
C TYR A 183 -11.59 75.01 14.01
N GLY A 184 -12.58 74.34 14.59
CA GLY A 184 -12.66 72.87 14.60
C GLY A 184 -12.76 72.27 13.19
N ILE A 185 -13.57 72.87 12.31
CA ILE A 185 -13.70 72.47 10.90
C ILE A 185 -12.38 72.70 10.16
N PHE A 186 -11.76 73.87 10.34
CA PHE A 186 -10.47 74.20 9.75
C PHE A 186 -9.40 73.17 10.13
N LEU A 187 -9.30 72.83 11.42
CA LEU A 187 -8.34 71.83 11.90
C LEU A 187 -8.55 70.45 11.27
N SER A 188 -9.82 70.05 11.05
CA SER A 188 -10.11 68.78 10.37
C SER A 188 -9.67 68.79 8.92
N ILE A 189 -9.98 69.85 8.16
CA ILE A 189 -9.56 69.98 6.76
C ILE A 189 -8.03 69.98 6.67
N TRP A 190 -7.38 70.76 7.53
CA TRP A 190 -5.93 70.83 7.64
C TRP A 190 -5.33 69.45 7.96
N TRP A 191 -5.91 68.74 8.93
CA TRP A 191 -5.50 67.38 9.29
C TRP A 191 -5.60 66.41 8.12
N ILE A 192 -6.75 66.35 7.45
CA ILE A 192 -7.03 65.44 6.33
C ILE A 192 -6.05 65.68 5.19
N PHE A 193 -5.78 66.94 4.85
CA PHE A 193 -4.86 67.30 3.77
C PHE A 193 -3.47 66.68 4.00
N PHE A 194 -2.88 66.89 5.19
CA PHE A 194 -1.57 66.34 5.49
C PHE A 194 -1.59 64.82 5.73
N GLU A 195 -2.67 64.27 6.27
CA GLU A 195 -2.82 62.83 6.43
C GLU A 195 -2.79 62.11 5.07
N LYS A 196 -3.58 62.60 4.10
CA LYS A 196 -3.61 62.03 2.75
C LYS A 196 -2.30 62.23 2.01
N PHE A 197 -1.69 63.41 2.13
CA PHE A 197 -0.39 63.69 1.51
C PHE A 197 0.73 62.82 2.10
N GLY A 198 0.74 62.62 3.43
CA GLY A 198 1.69 61.75 4.12
C GLY A 198 1.52 60.28 3.74
N LEU A 199 0.27 59.78 3.74
CA LEU A 199 -0.06 58.42 3.32
C LEU A 199 0.38 58.14 1.88
N SER A 200 0.11 59.06 0.95
CA SER A 200 0.53 58.91 -0.45
C SER A 200 2.05 58.73 -0.58
N ARG A 201 2.84 59.53 0.16
CA ARG A 201 4.30 59.38 0.19
C ARG A 201 4.74 58.04 0.80
N PHE A 202 4.13 57.65 1.91
CA PHE A 202 4.42 56.38 2.56
C PHE A 202 4.12 55.18 1.63
N HIS A 203 2.98 55.19 0.92
CA HIS A 203 2.66 54.14 -0.04
C HIS A 203 3.66 54.08 -1.19
N HIS A 204 4.12 55.23 -1.67
CA HIS A 204 5.16 55.27 -2.70
C HIS A 204 6.49 54.68 -2.19
N ASP A 205 6.94 55.07 -1.00
CA ASP A 205 8.17 54.54 -0.40
C ASP A 205 8.06 53.02 -0.13
N SER A 206 6.93 52.55 0.40
CA SER A 206 6.64 51.12 0.59
C SER A 206 6.61 50.33 -0.70
N TYR A 207 6.06 50.91 -1.79
CA TYR A 207 6.08 50.30 -3.11
C TYR A 207 7.51 50.17 -3.65
N LEU A 208 8.34 51.21 -3.51
CA LEU A 208 9.75 51.15 -3.91
C LEU A 208 10.51 50.06 -3.15
N ILE A 209 10.27 49.94 -1.84
CA ILE A 209 10.85 48.86 -1.03
C ILE A 209 10.44 47.51 -1.60
N LYS A 210 9.13 47.28 -1.74
CA LYS A 210 8.57 46.03 -2.26
C LYS A 210 9.14 45.63 -3.62
N GLU A 211 9.22 46.57 -4.56
CA GLU A 211 9.73 46.29 -5.90
C GLU A 211 11.23 45.98 -5.87
N SER A 212 12.02 46.76 -5.12
CA SER A 212 13.46 46.53 -5.00
C SER A 212 13.81 45.23 -4.27
N THR A 213 12.95 44.74 -3.38
CA THR A 213 13.21 43.52 -2.62
C THR A 213 12.47 42.30 -3.16
N LYS A 214 11.70 42.44 -4.24
CA LYS A 214 10.87 41.38 -4.83
C LYS A 214 11.64 40.08 -5.09
N ASN A 215 12.89 40.18 -5.53
CA ASN A 215 13.72 39.03 -5.87
C ASN A 215 14.12 38.17 -4.65
N PHE A 216 14.08 38.74 -3.44
CA PHE A 216 14.40 38.05 -2.19
C PHE A 216 13.23 37.24 -1.63
N PHE A 217 12.01 37.43 -2.14
CA PHE A 217 10.80 36.77 -1.65
C PHE A 217 10.22 35.81 -2.68
N TRP A 218 9.61 34.71 -2.22
CA TRP A 218 8.87 33.81 -3.08
C TRP A 218 7.62 34.49 -3.62
N THR A 219 7.52 34.59 -4.95
CA THR A 219 6.29 35.01 -5.61
C THR A 219 5.47 33.78 -6.03
N LYS A 220 4.15 33.95 -6.20
CA LYS A 220 3.28 32.88 -6.73
C LYS A 220 3.78 32.35 -8.08
N ILE A 221 4.25 33.27 -8.93
CA ILE A 221 4.79 32.98 -10.26
C ILE A 221 6.06 32.12 -10.14
N ASP A 222 6.95 32.42 -9.20
CA ASP A 222 8.16 31.61 -8.98
C ASP A 222 7.79 30.17 -8.60
N ILE A 223 6.86 29.98 -7.67
CA ILE A 223 6.42 28.65 -7.21
C ILE A 223 5.74 27.88 -8.35
N GLU A 224 4.84 28.53 -9.09
CA GLU A 224 4.19 27.94 -10.26
C GLU A 224 5.20 27.55 -11.34
N SER A 225 6.20 28.38 -11.60
CA SER A 225 7.25 28.08 -12.58
C SER A 225 8.11 26.88 -12.18
N LEU A 226 8.43 26.73 -10.88
CA LEU A 226 9.12 25.55 -10.36
C LEU A 226 8.29 24.29 -10.52
N HIS A 227 6.98 24.36 -10.26
CA HIS A 227 6.07 23.24 -10.47
C HIS A 227 5.98 22.85 -11.95
N ILE A 228 5.89 23.83 -12.86
CA ILE A 228 5.91 23.60 -14.31
C ILE A 228 7.23 22.95 -14.74
N LYS A 229 8.38 23.48 -14.28
CA LYS A 229 9.70 22.92 -14.59
C LYS A 229 9.80 21.47 -14.10
N SER A 230 9.42 21.20 -12.86
CA SER A 230 9.43 19.84 -12.31
C SER A 230 8.54 18.89 -13.12
N ASN A 231 7.39 19.35 -13.60
CA ASN A 231 6.52 18.55 -14.45
C ASN A 231 7.16 18.28 -15.82
N LEU A 232 7.80 19.27 -16.44
CA LEU A 232 8.53 19.09 -17.70
C LEU A 232 9.70 18.11 -17.55
N ASP A 233 10.43 18.17 -16.44
CA ASP A 233 11.51 17.22 -16.13
C ASP A 233 10.95 15.80 -15.99
N ASN A 234 9.81 15.63 -15.32
CA ASN A 234 9.11 14.34 -15.21
C ASN A 234 8.67 13.82 -16.60
N PHE A 235 8.10 14.66 -17.46
CA PHE A 235 7.74 14.29 -18.83
C PHE A 235 8.98 13.88 -19.65
N THR A 236 10.09 14.59 -19.48
CA THR A 236 11.36 14.28 -20.17
C THR A 236 11.90 12.93 -19.72
N ASN A 237 11.85 12.63 -18.42
CA ASN A 237 12.25 11.32 -17.91
C ASN A 237 11.34 10.20 -18.42
N MET A 238 10.03 10.42 -18.47
CA MET A 238 9.07 9.46 -19.03
C MET A 238 9.34 9.19 -20.53
N ASN A 239 9.66 10.24 -21.29
CA ASN A 239 10.02 10.09 -22.71
C ASN A 239 11.30 9.26 -22.88
N LYS A 240 12.32 9.45 -22.05
CA LYS A 240 13.54 8.62 -22.07
C LYS A 240 13.25 7.16 -21.78
N ILE A 241 12.43 6.87 -20.77
CA ILE A 241 12.00 5.50 -20.45
C ILE A 241 11.23 4.90 -21.62
N PHE A 242 10.34 5.68 -22.24
CA PHE A 242 9.60 5.22 -23.41
C PHE A 242 10.52 4.94 -24.60
N GLU A 243 11.51 5.80 -24.86
CA GLU A 243 12.54 5.61 -25.90
C GLU A 243 13.39 4.35 -25.63
N GLU A 244 13.74 4.10 -24.38
CA GLU A 244 14.49 2.90 -23.98
C GLU A 244 13.66 1.62 -24.14
N LEU A 245 12.37 1.65 -23.78
CA LEU A 245 11.43 0.52 -23.95
C LEU A 245 11.07 0.26 -25.42
N THR A 246 10.97 1.32 -26.23
CA THR A 246 10.73 1.23 -27.67
C THR A 246 12.00 1.07 -28.49
N SER A 247 13.16 1.07 -27.82
CA SER A 247 14.44 0.82 -28.48
C SER A 247 14.40 -0.52 -29.22
N SER A 248 15.04 -0.55 -30.39
CA SER A 248 15.09 -1.75 -31.24
C SER A 248 15.62 -2.97 -30.48
N LYS A 249 16.47 -2.78 -29.47
CA LYS A 249 17.04 -3.84 -28.62
C LYS A 249 15.99 -4.50 -27.71
N ALA A 250 15.08 -3.74 -27.11
CA ALA A 250 14.00 -4.30 -26.30
C ALA A 250 13.02 -5.09 -27.18
N ILE A 251 12.62 -4.51 -28.32
CA ILE A 251 11.76 -5.19 -29.30
C ILE A 251 12.43 -6.43 -29.91
N GLN A 252 13.73 -6.37 -30.22
CA GLN A 252 14.50 -7.52 -30.68
C GLN A 252 14.63 -8.60 -29.60
N GLY A 253 14.80 -8.21 -28.33
CA GLY A 253 14.80 -9.14 -27.20
C GLY A 253 13.48 -9.87 -27.05
N ILE A 254 12.36 -9.15 -27.20
CA ILE A 254 11.01 -9.74 -27.20
C ILE A 254 10.85 -10.71 -28.37
N ASN A 255 11.18 -10.29 -29.60
CA ASN A 255 11.08 -11.16 -30.78
C ASN A 255 11.93 -12.42 -30.64
N LYS A 256 13.17 -12.29 -30.17
CA LYS A 256 14.06 -13.44 -29.93
C LYS A 256 13.50 -14.38 -28.86
N SER A 257 12.89 -13.83 -27.79
CA SER A 257 12.25 -14.66 -26.77
C SER A 257 11.00 -15.38 -27.31
N ILE A 258 10.22 -14.73 -28.17
CA ILE A 258 9.05 -15.35 -28.82
C ILE A 258 9.51 -16.49 -29.72
N GLU A 259 10.55 -16.27 -30.53
CA GLU A 259 11.11 -17.28 -31.43
C GLU A 259 11.67 -18.49 -30.66
N GLN A 260 12.41 -18.27 -29.57
CA GLN A 260 12.90 -19.35 -28.71
C GLN A 260 11.77 -20.16 -28.07
N ARG A 261 10.69 -19.50 -27.64
CA ARG A 261 9.52 -20.18 -27.08
C ARG A 261 8.78 -20.98 -28.14
N ALA A 262 8.60 -20.43 -29.35
CA ALA A 262 7.99 -21.14 -30.47
C ALA A 262 8.77 -22.41 -30.81
N LYS A 263 10.10 -22.32 -30.88
CA LYS A 263 10.98 -23.48 -31.09
C LYS A 263 10.87 -24.53 -29.97
N SER A 264 10.81 -24.08 -28.72
CA SER A 264 10.65 -25.00 -27.57
C SER A 264 9.32 -25.74 -27.60
N ILE A 265 8.25 -25.07 -28.06
CA ILE A 265 6.93 -25.70 -28.25
C ILE A 265 6.99 -26.75 -29.37
N ASP A 266 7.64 -26.44 -30.49
CA ASP A 266 7.82 -27.40 -31.59
C ASP A 266 8.56 -28.66 -31.13
N GLU A 267 9.66 -28.51 -30.40
CA GLU A 267 10.40 -29.64 -29.82
C GLU A 267 9.55 -30.47 -28.84
N LEU A 268 8.67 -29.83 -28.06
CA LEU A 268 7.75 -30.50 -27.15
C LEU A 268 6.68 -31.29 -27.90
N LEU A 269 6.10 -30.70 -28.95
CA LEU A 269 5.12 -31.37 -29.82
C LEU A 269 5.73 -32.59 -30.52
N GLN A 270 6.97 -32.50 -31.00
CA GLN A 270 7.68 -33.64 -31.58
C GLN A 270 7.91 -34.76 -30.56
N LYS A 271 8.27 -34.42 -29.32
CA LYS A 271 8.43 -35.41 -28.24
C LYS A 271 7.10 -36.07 -27.86
N GLU A 272 6.01 -35.32 -27.79
CA GLU A 272 4.67 -35.88 -27.56
C GLU A 272 4.26 -36.82 -28.69
N TYR A 273 4.51 -36.46 -29.95
CA TYR A 273 4.23 -37.32 -31.09
C TYR A 273 4.99 -38.65 -31.01
N MET A 274 6.29 -38.59 -30.70
CA MET A 274 7.11 -39.80 -30.52
C MET A 274 6.67 -40.64 -29.31
N LEU A 275 6.17 -40.00 -28.24
CA LEU A 275 5.61 -40.70 -27.09
C LEU A 275 4.33 -41.45 -27.49
N SER A 276 3.44 -40.81 -28.26
CA SER A 276 2.22 -41.42 -28.77
C SER A 276 2.52 -42.67 -29.59
N LEU A 277 3.48 -42.61 -30.51
CA LEU A 277 3.90 -43.76 -31.31
C LEU A 277 4.40 -44.92 -30.44
N ARG A 278 5.18 -44.64 -29.39
CA ARG A 278 5.62 -45.68 -28.43
C ARG A 278 4.48 -46.24 -27.61
N ILE A 279 3.49 -45.42 -27.25
CA ILE A 279 2.29 -45.88 -26.55
C ILE A 279 1.51 -46.83 -27.46
N ASP A 280 1.33 -46.50 -28.73
CA ASP A 280 0.65 -47.36 -29.71
C ASP A 280 1.39 -48.70 -29.88
N GLU A 281 2.72 -48.67 -30.02
CA GLU A 281 3.54 -49.89 -30.09
C GLU A 281 3.41 -50.75 -28.81
N ASN A 282 3.41 -50.10 -27.64
CA ASN A 282 3.21 -50.78 -26.37
C ASN A 282 1.82 -51.40 -26.25
N ILE A 283 0.76 -50.72 -26.70
CA ILE A 283 -0.61 -51.28 -26.72
C ILE A 283 -0.63 -52.56 -27.55
N VAL A 284 -0.04 -52.56 -28.76
CA VAL A 284 0.04 -53.75 -29.62
C VAL A 284 0.82 -54.88 -28.93
N ASN A 285 1.92 -54.56 -28.25
CA ASN A 285 2.70 -55.54 -27.50
C ASN A 285 1.93 -56.12 -26.31
N PHE A 286 1.18 -55.29 -25.57
CA PHE A 286 0.30 -55.75 -24.50
C PHE A 286 -0.82 -56.66 -25.02
N GLU A 287 -1.44 -56.35 -26.15
CA GLU A 287 -2.44 -57.23 -26.78
C GLU A 287 -1.87 -58.60 -27.13
N LYS A 288 -0.64 -58.65 -27.69
CA LYS A 288 0.05 -59.92 -27.96
C LYS A 288 0.32 -60.69 -26.67
N LEU A 289 0.74 -60.00 -25.60
CA LEU A 289 1.04 -60.61 -24.30
C LEU A 289 -0.23 -61.18 -23.66
N VAL A 290 -1.36 -60.45 -23.74
CA VAL A 290 -2.68 -60.93 -23.32
C VAL A 290 -3.07 -62.23 -24.05
N LYS A 291 -2.90 -62.30 -25.38
CA LYS A 291 -3.16 -63.53 -26.16
C LYS A 291 -2.28 -64.70 -25.72
N VAL A 292 -1.01 -64.45 -25.40
CA VAL A 292 -0.09 -65.49 -24.88
C VAL A 292 -0.56 -65.99 -23.51
N VAL A 293 -0.97 -65.10 -22.61
CA VAL A 293 -1.49 -65.46 -21.29
C VAL A 293 -2.80 -66.25 -21.40
N GLU A 294 -3.69 -65.87 -22.30
CA GLU A 294 -4.94 -66.60 -22.57
C GLU A 294 -4.66 -68.03 -23.07
N ASN A 295 -3.72 -68.19 -24.01
CA ASN A 295 -3.30 -69.51 -24.49
C ASN A 295 -2.65 -70.37 -23.39
N LEU A 296 -1.81 -69.78 -22.54
CA LEU A 296 -1.21 -70.48 -21.40
C LEU A 296 -2.27 -70.93 -20.39
N SER A 297 -3.29 -70.09 -20.13
CA SER A 297 -4.42 -70.44 -19.27
C SER A 297 -5.21 -71.64 -19.82
N LEU A 298 -5.51 -71.64 -21.12
CA LEU A 298 -6.17 -72.77 -21.80
C LEU A 298 -5.32 -74.06 -21.69
N GLN A 299 -4.01 -73.95 -21.90
CA GLN A 299 -3.09 -75.08 -21.77
C GLN A 299 -3.03 -75.60 -20.33
N SER A 300 -2.95 -74.73 -19.33
CA SER A 300 -2.96 -75.10 -17.91
C SER A 300 -4.25 -75.84 -17.52
N ASN A 301 -5.41 -75.35 -17.98
CA ASN A 301 -6.70 -76.02 -17.74
C ASN A 301 -6.75 -77.41 -18.39
N SER A 302 -6.22 -77.55 -19.61
CA SER A 302 -6.15 -78.86 -20.27
C SER A 302 -5.24 -79.85 -19.52
N GLN A 303 -4.10 -79.40 -18.98
CA GLN A 303 -3.21 -80.24 -18.17
C GLN A 303 -3.86 -80.66 -16.85
N ALA A 304 -4.59 -79.77 -16.18
CA ALA A 304 -5.34 -80.11 -14.98
C ALA A 304 -6.40 -81.19 -15.24
N MET A 305 -7.09 -81.13 -16.39
CA MET A 305 -8.07 -82.14 -16.79
C MET A 305 -7.43 -83.50 -17.07
N ILE A 306 -6.28 -83.52 -17.77
CA ILE A 306 -5.50 -84.75 -18.00
C ILE A 306 -5.02 -85.34 -16.67
N PHE A 307 -4.53 -84.51 -15.74
CA PHE A 307 -4.05 -84.98 -14.45
C PHE A 307 -5.17 -85.59 -13.61
N LYS A 308 -6.38 -85.01 -13.68
CA LYS A 308 -7.58 -85.56 -13.03
C LYS A 308 -7.96 -86.92 -13.62
N ASP A 309 -7.97 -87.06 -14.94
CA ASP A 309 -8.29 -88.32 -15.62
C ASP A 309 -7.29 -89.45 -15.30
N ILE A 310 -5.99 -89.12 -15.26
CA ILE A 310 -4.95 -90.05 -14.81
C ILE A 310 -5.19 -90.48 -13.36
N SER A 311 -5.55 -89.55 -12.49
CA SER A 311 -5.80 -89.85 -11.07
C SER A 311 -7.04 -90.73 -10.87
N GLU A 312 -8.11 -90.53 -11.64
CA GLU A 312 -9.31 -91.38 -11.60
C GLU A 312 -9.02 -92.80 -12.12
N ASN A 313 -8.28 -92.93 -13.22
CA ASN A 313 -7.89 -94.23 -13.77
C ASN A 313 -6.97 -95.01 -12.83
N LEU A 314 -6.00 -94.34 -12.18
CA LEU A 314 -5.15 -94.97 -11.17
C LEU A 314 -5.97 -95.49 -9.99
N ASN A 315 -6.94 -94.72 -9.51
CA ASN A 315 -7.79 -95.13 -8.40
C ASN A 315 -8.64 -96.37 -8.77
N LYS A 316 -9.17 -96.42 -10.00
CA LYS A 316 -9.89 -97.58 -10.51
C LYS A 316 -9.01 -98.83 -10.57
N ASN A 317 -7.79 -98.71 -11.08
CA ASN A 317 -6.84 -99.82 -11.18
C ASN A 317 -6.42 -100.35 -9.78
N ILE A 318 -6.27 -99.48 -8.78
CA ILE A 318 -5.98 -99.89 -7.40
C ILE A 318 -7.13 -100.73 -6.82
N PHE A 319 -8.38 -100.38 -7.13
CA PHE A 319 -9.56 -101.12 -6.67
C PHE A 319 -9.64 -102.52 -7.30
N GLU A 320 -9.39 -102.63 -8.61
CA GLU A 320 -9.35 -103.90 -9.33
C GLU A 320 -8.23 -104.82 -8.81
N LEU A 321 -7.04 -104.28 -8.54
CA LEU A 321 -5.92 -105.04 -7.98
C LEU A 321 -6.26 -105.62 -6.60
N ASN A 322 -6.91 -104.82 -5.74
CA ASN A 322 -7.27 -105.23 -4.38
C ASN A 322 -8.32 -106.36 -4.38
N SER A 323 -9.27 -106.31 -5.33
CA SER A 323 -10.25 -107.38 -5.58
C SER A 323 -9.59 -108.72 -5.91
N HIS A 324 -8.60 -108.72 -6.81
CA HIS A 324 -7.90 -109.95 -7.21
C HIS A 324 -7.04 -110.56 -6.09
N MET A 325 -6.47 -109.75 -5.20
CA MET A 325 -5.66 -110.23 -4.07
C MET A 325 -6.48 -111.02 -3.04
N ASN A 326 -7.74 -110.65 -2.79
CA ASN A 326 -8.58 -111.34 -1.79
C ASN A 326 -8.93 -112.79 -2.20
N ASN A 327 -9.01 -113.08 -3.50
CA ASN A 327 -9.36 -114.41 -4.02
C ASN A 327 -8.23 -115.47 -3.92
N LEU A 328 -7.02 -115.10 -3.51
CA LEU A 328 -5.83 -115.99 -3.48
C LEU A 328 -5.39 -116.41 -2.07
N SER A 329 -6.19 -116.16 -1.02
CA SER A 329 -5.73 -116.33 0.37
C SER A 329 -6.21 -117.61 1.07
N SER A 330 -5.26 -118.28 1.75
CA SER A 330 -5.39 -119.30 2.82
C SER A 330 -6.16 -120.61 2.53
N GLU A 331 -7.43 -120.56 2.12
CA GLU A 331 -8.30 -121.76 2.09
C GLU A 331 -8.00 -122.69 0.91
N ASN A 332 -7.71 -122.15 -0.28
CA ASN A 332 -7.39 -122.96 -1.46
C ASN A 332 -6.02 -123.66 -1.35
N LEU A 333 -5.04 -123.04 -0.68
CA LEU A 333 -3.73 -123.66 -0.44
C LEU A 333 -3.85 -124.88 0.48
N LYS A 334 -4.75 -124.83 1.47
CA LYS A 334 -5.01 -125.92 2.41
C LYS A 334 -5.72 -127.11 1.73
N ALA A 335 -6.65 -126.83 0.82
CA ALA A 335 -7.35 -127.83 0.03
C ALA A 335 -6.43 -128.60 -0.93
N ILE A 336 -5.48 -127.91 -1.58
CA ILE A 336 -4.50 -128.52 -2.48
C ILE A 336 -3.59 -129.50 -1.72
N TYR A 337 -3.08 -129.11 -0.56
CA TYR A 337 -2.18 -129.95 0.24
C TYR A 337 -2.85 -131.24 0.74
N SER A 338 -4.12 -131.14 1.17
CA SER A 338 -4.92 -132.28 1.63
C SER A 338 -5.14 -133.33 0.52
N ASN A 339 -5.43 -132.89 -0.70
CA ASN A 339 -5.67 -133.80 -1.83
C ASN A 339 -4.41 -134.54 -2.28
N ILE A 340 -3.23 -133.91 -2.17
CA ILE A 340 -1.96 -134.55 -2.50
C ILE A 340 -1.65 -135.69 -1.52
N VAL A 341 -1.83 -135.48 -0.22
CA VAL A 341 -1.59 -136.51 0.82
C VAL A 341 -2.50 -137.72 0.60
N LYS A 342 -3.79 -137.49 0.34
CA LYS A 342 -4.78 -138.57 0.12
C LYS A 342 -4.45 -139.43 -1.10
N SER A 343 -3.88 -138.82 -2.15
CA SER A 343 -3.48 -139.55 -3.36
C SER A 343 -2.29 -140.48 -3.10
N ILE A 344 -1.34 -140.06 -2.25
CA ILE A 344 -0.15 -140.86 -1.89
C ILE A 344 -0.55 -142.11 -1.06
N GLU A 345 -1.47 -141.98 -0.11
CA GLU A 345 -1.94 -143.12 0.70
C GLU A 345 -2.66 -144.18 -0.13
N THR A 346 -3.48 -143.76 -1.10
CA THR A 346 -4.21 -144.67 -1.97
C THR A 346 -3.25 -145.50 -2.83
N MET A 347 -2.21 -144.86 -3.36
CA MET A 347 -1.18 -145.51 -4.17
C MET A 347 -0.37 -146.55 -3.39
N LYS A 348 -0.13 -146.31 -2.08
CA LYS A 348 0.53 -147.28 -1.19
C LYS A 348 -0.32 -148.54 -1.00
N SER A 349 -1.62 -148.38 -0.77
CA SER A 349 -2.54 -149.50 -0.55
C SER A 349 -2.69 -150.42 -1.77
N ASP A 350 -2.64 -149.87 -2.98
CA ASP A 350 -2.73 -150.67 -4.20
C ASP A 350 -1.45 -151.47 -4.45
N MET A 351 -0.29 -150.95 -4.02
CA MET A 351 1.00 -151.62 -4.18
C MET A 351 1.14 -152.87 -3.28
N GLU A 352 0.64 -152.81 -2.04
CA GLU A 352 0.63 -153.96 -1.11
C GLU A 352 -0.28 -155.11 -1.60
N LYS A 353 -1.37 -154.81 -2.31
CA LYS A 353 -2.26 -155.83 -2.90
C LYS A 353 -1.64 -156.60 -4.06
N ILE A 354 -0.71 -155.97 -4.79
CA ILE A 354 -0.02 -156.60 -5.93
C ILE A 354 0.99 -157.63 -5.44
N GLU A 355 1.68 -157.34 -4.33
CA GLU A 355 2.68 -158.23 -3.71
C GLU A 355 2.04 -159.55 -3.23
N TRP A 356 0.90 -159.49 -2.55
CA TRP A 356 0.19 -160.67 -2.06
C TRP A 356 -0.25 -161.64 -3.18
N LYS A 357 -0.74 -161.12 -4.32
CA LYS A 357 -1.15 -161.95 -5.47
C LYS A 357 0.01 -162.67 -6.16
N PHE A 358 1.21 -162.13 -6.09
CA PHE A 358 2.39 -162.70 -6.76
C PHE A 358 2.94 -163.91 -5.99
N GLU A 359 2.92 -163.85 -4.66
CA GLU A 359 3.45 -164.89 -3.78
C GLU A 359 2.61 -166.18 -3.79
N GLU A 360 1.28 -166.05 -3.91
CA GLU A 360 0.35 -167.18 -3.89
C GLU A 360 0.32 -167.95 -5.23
N GLY A 361 0.50 -167.26 -6.36
CA GLY A 361 0.59 -167.90 -7.68
C GLY A 361 1.87 -168.73 -7.91
N LEU A 362 2.96 -168.39 -7.21
CA LEU A 362 4.24 -169.10 -7.27
C LEU A 362 4.21 -170.44 -6.53
N LYS A 363 3.48 -170.51 -5.40
CA LYS A 363 3.32 -171.75 -4.62
C LYS A 363 2.49 -172.80 -5.35
N GLU A 364 1.44 -172.40 -6.04
CA GLU A 364 0.56 -173.33 -6.78
C GLU A 364 1.27 -173.95 -8.00
N SER A 365 2.08 -173.17 -8.70
CA SER A 365 2.85 -173.63 -9.87
C SER A 365 3.91 -174.68 -9.50
N LEU A 366 4.58 -174.53 -8.35
CA LEU A 366 5.58 -175.48 -7.87
C LEU A 366 4.95 -176.83 -7.48
N ARG A 367 3.72 -176.82 -6.95
CA ARG A 367 3.02 -178.04 -6.52
C ARG A 367 2.63 -178.93 -7.72
N GLN A 368 2.24 -178.33 -8.84
CA GLN A 368 1.89 -179.06 -10.06
C GLN A 368 3.10 -179.70 -10.75
N ILE A 369 4.28 -179.07 -10.65
CA ILE A 369 5.54 -179.61 -11.19
C ILE A 369 5.98 -180.85 -10.39
N ASP A 370 5.82 -180.84 -9.07
CA ASP A 370 6.22 -181.97 -8.20
C ASP A 370 5.34 -183.21 -8.44
N GLU A 371 4.03 -182.99 -8.66
CA GLU A 371 3.06 -184.06 -8.95
C GLU A 371 3.32 -184.72 -10.31
N GLN A 372 3.72 -183.94 -11.33
CA GLN A 372 4.10 -184.49 -12.65
C GLN A 372 5.45 -185.22 -12.60
N THR A 373 6.42 -184.70 -11.85
CA THR A 373 7.75 -185.31 -11.73
C THR A 373 7.66 -186.69 -11.05
N THR A 374 6.77 -186.82 -10.06
CA THR A 374 6.57 -188.09 -9.33
C THR A 374 5.95 -189.18 -10.22
N ASN A 375 5.04 -188.81 -11.14
CA ASN A 375 4.44 -189.75 -12.09
C ASN A 375 5.45 -190.23 -13.15
N ILE A 376 6.31 -189.33 -13.64
CA ILE A 376 7.38 -189.68 -14.60
C ILE A 376 8.38 -190.68 -13.99
N VAL A 377 8.71 -190.54 -12.70
CA VAL A 377 9.61 -191.47 -12.00
C VAL A 377 9.00 -192.87 -11.88
N LYS A 378 7.67 -192.98 -11.71
CA LYS A 378 6.97 -194.27 -11.61
C LYS A 378 7.01 -195.06 -12.92
N ASP A 379 6.81 -194.37 -14.04
CA ASP A 379 6.87 -194.97 -15.38
C ASP A 379 8.30 -195.43 -15.74
N LEU A 380 9.33 -194.74 -15.24
CA LEU A 380 10.74 -195.12 -15.42
C LEU A 380 11.15 -196.38 -14.65
N THR A 381 10.53 -196.66 -13.49
CA THR A 381 10.81 -197.89 -12.73
C THR A 381 10.26 -199.15 -13.40
N ILE A 382 9.13 -199.07 -14.10
CA ILE A 382 8.55 -200.24 -14.80
C ILE A 382 9.36 -200.59 -16.05
N PHE A 383 9.99 -199.60 -16.70
CA PHE A 383 10.92 -199.85 -17.80
C PHE A 383 12.22 -200.56 -17.36
N LYS A 384 12.55 -200.55 -16.06
CA LYS A 384 13.79 -201.16 -15.53
C LYS A 384 13.64 -202.65 -15.18
N GLU A 385 12.42 -203.17 -15.02
CA GLU A 385 12.15 -204.61 -14.80
C GLU A 385 12.00 -205.42 -16.10
N LEU A 386 12.70 -204.99 -17.16
CA LEU A 386 13.14 -205.85 -18.26
C LEU A 386 14.65 -206.12 -18.23
N SER A 387 15.36 -205.81 -17.14
CA SER A 387 16.80 -206.11 -17.02
C SER A 387 17.15 -207.28 -16.09
N LYS A 388 16.25 -208.26 -15.94
CA LYS A 388 16.58 -209.70 -15.79
C LYS A 388 15.40 -210.62 -16.08
#